data_AF-A0A3D5BF90-F1
#
_entry.id   AF-A0A3D5BF90-F1
#
_cell.length_a   1.000
_cell.length_b   1.000
_cell.length_c   1.000
_cell.angle_alpha   90.00
_cell.angle_beta   90.00
_cell.angle_gamma   90.00
#
_symmetry.space_group_name_H-M   'P 1'
#
loop_
_entity.id
_entity.type
_entity.pdbx_description
1 polymer ?
#
loop_
_entity_poly.entity_id
_entity_poly.type
_entity_poly.pdbx_seq_one_letter_code
_entity_poly.pdbx_strand_id
1 'polypeptide(L)'
;MGTKRDMLDQQLLSAAFESINTHLKYEKGNLGLEIIRSQLQWLLDYARGNTLTGSKLKDIALGQLAMREVETLDMELAEKLYEIQSVVNEIK
;
A
#
# COMPACT_ATOMS: atom_id res chain seq x y z
N MET A 1 -10.43 21.25 -9.18
CA MET A 1 -10.84 19.83 -9.29
C MET A 1 -9.60 19.00 -9.03
N GLY A 2 -9.49 18.36 -7.86
CA GLY A 2 -8.39 17.44 -7.60
C GLY A 2 -8.51 16.23 -8.52
N THR A 3 -7.38 15.75 -9.03
CA THR A 3 -7.34 14.49 -9.78
C THR A 3 -7.58 13.33 -8.83
N LYS A 4 -8.05 12.19 -9.35
CA LYS A 4 -8.16 10.92 -8.60
C LYS A 4 -6.88 10.52 -7.85
N ARG A 5 -5.71 11.04 -8.25
CA ARG A 5 -4.41 10.80 -7.60
C ARG A 5 -4.23 11.61 -6.32
N ASP A 6 -4.85 12.79 -6.24
CA ASP A 6 -4.71 13.69 -5.08
C ASP A 6 -5.42 13.14 -3.83
N MET A 7 -6.27 12.12 -4.00
CA MET A 7 -6.90 11.39 -2.90
C MET A 7 -5.91 10.45 -2.18
N LEU A 8 -4.82 10.04 -2.84
CA LEU A 8 -3.81 9.19 -2.22
C LEU A 8 -2.88 10.06 -1.36
N ASP A 9 -2.99 9.91 -0.04
CA ASP A 9 -2.08 10.54 0.88
C ASP A 9 -0.66 9.95 0.74
N GLN A 10 0.24 10.75 0.18
CA GLN A 10 1.63 10.36 -0.04
C GLN A 10 2.40 10.16 1.27
N GLN A 11 2.02 10.86 2.35
CA GLN A 11 2.63 10.67 3.67
C GLN A 11 2.24 9.32 4.24
N LEU A 12 0.96 8.97 4.18
CA LEU A 12 0.45 7.66 4.61
C LEU A 12 1.10 6.51 3.81
N LEU A 13 1.16 6.64 2.49
CA LEU A 13 1.81 5.65 1.62
C LEU A 13 3.30 5.48 1.94
N SER A 14 4.01 6.59 2.16
CA SER A 14 5.45 6.56 2.47
C SER A 14 5.70 5.93 3.83
N ALA A 15 4.89 6.27 4.84
CA ALA A 15 4.99 5.70 6.19
C ALA A 15 4.73 4.18 6.16
N ALA A 16 3.68 3.73 5.48
CA ALA A 16 3.40 2.30 5.33
C ALA A 16 4.54 1.57 4.59
N PHE A 17 5.12 2.21 3.56
CA PHE A 17 6.24 1.65 2.81
C PHE A 17 7.51 1.50 3.67
N GLU A 18 7.83 2.48 4.50
CA GLU A 18 8.96 2.43 5.43
C GLU A 18 8.77 1.36 6.52
N SER A 19 7.56 1.26 7.08
CA SER A 19 7.21 0.21 8.05
C SER A 19 7.37 -1.19 7.44
N ILE A 20 6.85 -1.43 6.24
CA ILE A 20 7.00 -2.73 5.55
C ILE A 20 8.47 -3.05 5.26
N ASN A 21 9.27 -2.08 4.82
CA ASN A 21 10.70 -2.29 4.61
C ASN A 21 11.45 -2.61 5.90
N THR A 22 10.98 -2.10 7.04
CA THR A 22 11.55 -2.43 8.35
C THR A 22 11.24 -3.89 8.72
N HIS A 23 10.00 -4.35 8.53
CA HIS A 23 9.64 -5.76 8.75
C HIS A 23 10.39 -6.71 7.82
N LEU A 24 10.52 -6.38 6.53
CA LEU A 24 11.26 -7.19 5.55
C LEU A 24 12.76 -7.37 5.87
N LYS A 25 13.36 -6.51 6.71
CA LYS A 25 14.74 -6.72 7.17
C LYS A 25 14.86 -7.95 8.07
N TYR A 26 13.82 -8.24 8.85
CA TYR A 26 13.76 -9.34 9.82
C TYR A 26 13.05 -10.57 9.24
N GLU A 27 11.99 -10.36 8.46
CA GLU A 27 11.17 -11.39 7.81
C GLU A 27 11.59 -11.63 6.35
N LYS A 28 12.90 -11.88 6.13
CA LYS A 28 13.43 -12.07 4.78
C LYS A 28 12.78 -13.26 4.08
N GLY A 29 12.26 -13.03 2.88
CA GLY A 29 11.62 -14.06 2.06
C GLY A 29 10.13 -14.24 2.33
N ASN A 30 9.53 -13.43 3.21
CA ASN A 30 8.07 -13.39 3.35
C ASN A 30 7.44 -12.80 2.07
N LEU A 31 6.87 -13.68 1.25
CA LEU A 31 6.26 -13.32 -0.04
C LEU A 31 5.07 -12.36 0.12
N GLY A 32 4.32 -12.47 1.21
CA GLY A 32 3.19 -11.58 1.50
C GLY A 32 3.64 -10.13 1.69
N LEU A 33 4.63 -9.93 2.55
CA LEU A 33 5.22 -8.60 2.80
C LEU A 33 5.90 -8.02 1.55
N GLU A 34 6.55 -8.85 0.73
CA GLU A 34 7.13 -8.44 -0.55
C GLU A 34 6.05 -7.94 -1.53
N ILE A 35 4.91 -8.65 -1.63
CA ILE A 35 3.78 -8.23 -2.47
C ILE A 35 3.22 -6.89 -1.98
N ILE A 36 3.03 -6.73 -0.66
CA ILE A 36 2.58 -5.46 -0.06
C ILE A 36 3.54 -4.34 -0.43
N ARG A 37 4.86 -4.55 -0.25
CA ARG A 37 5.89 -3.55 -0.63
C ARG A 37 5.76 -3.14 -2.09
N SER A 38 5.61 -4.10 -3.00
CA SER A 38 5.47 -3.83 -4.43
C SER A 38 4.19 -3.06 -4.77
N GLN A 39 3.07 -3.35 -4.10
CA GLN A 39 1.82 -2.60 -4.29
C GLN A 39 1.93 -1.17 -3.77
N LEU A 40 2.53 -0.96 -2.59
CA LEU A 40 2.80 0.36 -2.02
C LEU A 40 3.73 1.20 -2.91
N GLN A 41 4.81 0.61 -3.41
CA GLN A 41 5.71 1.29 -4.35
C GLN A 41 4.95 1.76 -5.60
N TRP A 42 4.12 0.89 -6.17
CA TRP A 42 3.34 1.25 -7.34
C TRP A 42 2.34 2.38 -7.05
N LEU A 43 1.69 2.37 -5.88
CA LEU A 43 0.79 3.45 -5.45
C LEU A 43 1.53 4.78 -5.26
N LEU A 44 2.75 4.76 -4.71
CA LEU A 44 3.61 5.95 -4.61
C LEU A 44 3.94 6.52 -5.99
N ASP A 45 4.31 5.66 -6.93
CA ASP A 45 4.59 6.07 -8.31
C ASP A 45 3.35 6.61 -9.02
N TYR A 46 2.17 6.05 -8.74
CA TYR A 46 0.90 6.55 -9.24
C TYR A 46 0.52 7.91 -8.64
N ALA A 47 0.67 8.08 -7.32
CA ALA A 47 0.39 9.34 -6.62
C ALA A 47 1.33 10.48 -7.07
N ARG A 48 2.59 10.18 -7.36
CA ARG A 48 3.57 11.13 -7.90
C ARG A 48 3.39 11.45 -9.39
N GLY A 49 2.50 10.74 -10.08
CA GLY A 49 2.29 10.89 -11.52
C GLY A 49 3.38 10.24 -12.39
N ASN A 50 4.24 9.41 -11.81
CA ASN A 50 5.26 8.64 -12.52
C ASN A 50 4.64 7.50 -13.35
N THR A 51 3.41 7.08 -13.03
CA THR A 51 2.64 6.14 -13.83
C THR A 51 1.36 6.77 -14.36
N LEU A 52 1.09 6.57 -15.66
CA LEU A 52 -0.03 7.21 -16.34
C LEU A 52 -1.34 6.42 -16.25
N THR A 53 -1.27 5.11 -15.99
CA THR A 53 -2.41 4.21 -16.13
C THR A 53 -2.90 3.68 -14.78
N GLY A 54 -4.12 4.03 -14.38
CA GLY A 54 -4.79 3.50 -13.19
C GLY A 54 -5.21 2.02 -13.28
N SER A 55 -4.88 1.33 -14.38
CA SER A 55 -5.32 -0.05 -14.65
C SER A 55 -4.97 -1.07 -13.56
N LYS A 56 -3.87 -0.86 -12.84
CA LYS A 56 -3.44 -1.75 -11.74
C LYS A 56 -4.14 -1.48 -10.42
N LEU A 57 -4.90 -0.38 -10.28
CA LEU A 57 -5.65 -0.10 -9.04
C LEU A 57 -6.53 -1.30 -8.67
N LYS A 58 -7.21 -1.89 -9.67
CA LYS A 58 -8.08 -3.07 -9.48
C LYS A 58 -7.36 -4.28 -8.87
N ASP A 59 -6.05 -4.40 -9.10
CA ASP A 59 -5.23 -5.52 -8.64
C ASP A 59 -4.62 -5.26 -7.24
N ILE A 60 -4.80 -4.05 -6.69
CA ILE A 60 -4.40 -3.71 -5.32
C ILE A 60 -5.36 -4.34 -4.32
N ALA A 61 -4.78 -5.16 -3.43
CA ALA A 61 -5.46 -5.99 -2.43
C ALA A 61 -4.79 -5.90 -1.05
N LEU A 62 -4.35 -4.70 -0.67
CA LEU A 62 -3.66 -4.41 0.59
C LEU A 62 -4.47 -4.84 1.81
N GLY A 63 -5.80 -4.67 1.80
CA GLY A 63 -6.62 -5.09 2.95
C GLY A 63 -6.57 -6.60 3.21
N GLN A 64 -6.68 -7.43 2.16
CA GLN A 64 -6.60 -8.88 2.34
C GLN A 64 -5.19 -9.33 2.75
N LEU A 65 -4.16 -8.65 2.22
CA LEU A 65 -2.77 -8.95 2.58
C LEU A 65 -2.46 -8.50 4.03
N ALA A 66 -3.00 -7.36 4.47
CA ALA A 66 -2.84 -6.85 5.83
C ALA A 66 -3.43 -7.84 6.85
N MET A 67 -4.67 -8.30 6.61
CA MET A 67 -5.34 -9.29 7.46
C MET A 67 -4.52 -10.57 7.61
N ARG A 68 -3.95 -11.07 6.52
CA ARG A 68 -3.28 -12.38 6.50
C ARG A 68 -1.85 -12.33 7.01
N GLU A 69 -1.12 -11.28 6.66
CA GLU A 69 0.33 -11.24 6.78
C GLU A 69 0.83 -10.20 7.78
N VAL A 70 0.01 -9.20 8.16
CA VAL A 70 0.48 -8.03 8.92
C VAL A 70 -0.21 -7.88 10.27
N GLU A 71 -1.51 -8.14 10.42
CA GLU A 71 -2.26 -7.91 11.67
C GLU A 71 -1.63 -8.56 12.90
N THR A 72 -1.09 -9.77 12.74
CA THR A 72 -0.45 -10.52 13.83
C THR A 72 0.97 -10.05 14.14
N LEU A 73 1.59 -9.33 13.22
CA LEU A 73 2.96 -8.79 13.34
C LEU A 73 2.95 -7.35 13.84
N ASP A 74 2.08 -6.52 13.27
CA ASP A 74 2.03 -5.07 13.47
C ASP A 74 0.63 -4.53 13.12
N MET A 75 -0.20 -4.39 14.14
CA MET A 75 -1.58 -3.89 13.99
C MET A 75 -1.60 -2.46 13.44
N GLU A 76 -0.67 -1.61 13.86
CA GLU A 76 -0.62 -0.20 13.42
C GLU A 76 -0.33 -0.12 11.91
N LEU A 77 0.54 -1.00 11.41
CA LEU A 77 0.78 -1.12 9.98
C LEU A 77 -0.44 -1.69 9.24
N ALA A 78 -1.11 -2.69 9.79
CA ALA A 78 -2.32 -3.24 9.20
C ALA A 78 -3.41 -2.17 9.04
N GLU A 79 -3.62 -1.32 10.06
CA GLU A 79 -4.55 -0.18 10.01
C GLU A 79 -4.23 0.80 8.88
N LYS A 80 -2.95 1.17 8.70
CA LYS A 80 -2.52 2.02 7.58
C LYS A 80 -2.83 1.38 6.23
N LEU A 81 -2.60 0.07 6.09
CA LEU A 81 -2.89 -0.66 4.86
C LEU A 81 -4.40 -0.74 4.58
N TYR A 82 -5.24 -0.85 5.61
CA TYR A 82 -6.70 -0.78 5.47
C TYR A 82 -7.18 0.59 5.02
N GLU A 83 -6.64 1.65 5.60
CA GLU A 83 -6.95 3.02 5.19
C GLU A 83 -6.58 3.26 3.72
N ILE A 84 -5.37 2.87 3.32
CA ILE A 84 -4.93 2.97 1.92
C ILE A 84 -5.86 2.16 1.00
N GLN A 85 -6.25 0.94 1.40
CA GLN A 85 -7.17 0.12 0.61
C GLN A 85 -8.54 0.78 0.45
N SER A 86 -9.05 1.45 1.49
CA SER A 86 -10.31 2.18 1.44
C SER A 86 -10.26 3.28 0.38
N VAL A 87 -9.23 4.12 0.43
CA VAL A 87 -9.00 5.19 -0.56
C VAL A 87 -8.86 4.61 -1.97
N VAL A 88 -8.11 3.53 -2.14
CA VAL A 88 -7.96 2.85 -3.43
C VAL A 88 -9.30 2.36 -3.97
N ASN A 89 -10.21 1.89 -3.12
CA ASN A 89 -11.55 1.46 -3.53
C ASN A 89 -12.47 2.61 -3.95
N GLU A 90 -12.29 3.81 -3.37
CA GLU A 90 -13.01 5.01 -3.79
C GLU A 90 -12.53 5.55 -5.15
N ILE A 91 -11.26 5.31 -5.48
CA ILE A 91 -10.64 5.78 -6.73
C ILE A 91 -11.05 4.92 -7.94
N LYS A 92 -11.22 3.60 -7.74
CA LYS A 92 -11.59 2.62 -8.78
C LYS A 92 -12.89 3.04 -9.47
#